data_AF-A0A4Q4YDW3-F1
#
_entry.id   AF-A0A4Q4YDW3-F1
#
_cell.length_a   1.000
_cell.length_b   1.000
_cell.length_c   1.000
_cell.angle_alpha   90.00
_cell.angle_beta   90.00
_cell.angle_gamma   90.00
#
_symmetry.space_group_name_H-M   'P 1'
#
loop_
_entity.id
_entity.type
_entity.pdbx_description
1 polymer ?
#
loop_
_entity_poly.entity_id
_entity_poly.type
_entity_poly.pdbx_seq_one_letter_code
_entity_poly.pdbx_strand_id
1 'polypeptide(L)'
;MLEVSESSYKPVQHETLLADCIQSLVNTNLLEPEEEIVSTYVRRFDHGYPTPSLERNGALAEALPYLQGKDILSRGRFGAWNFIQGVEAVDNIISGAVELTVNNPDFVNTRSNTERRLTQFKGVRK
;
A
#
# COMPACT_ATOMS: atom_id res chain seq x y z
N MET A 1 -9.07 15.81 6.24
CA MET A 1 -7.77 15.11 6.22
C MET A 1 -7.11 15.41 4.88
N LEU A 2 -5.82 15.72 4.89
CA LEU A 2 -5.06 16.08 3.69
C LEU A 2 -3.89 15.11 3.50
N GLU A 3 -3.51 14.88 2.25
CA GLU A 3 -2.33 14.08 1.86
C GLU A 3 -1.44 14.92 0.94
N VAL A 4 -0.15 15.02 1.27
CA VAL A 4 0.85 15.72 0.46
C VAL A 4 2.00 14.77 0.15
N SER A 5 2.27 14.55 -1.13
CA SER A 5 3.37 13.67 -1.57
C SER A 5 4.72 14.38 -1.53
N GLU A 6 5.77 13.61 -1.24
CA GLU A 6 7.17 14.03 -1.18
C GLU A 6 8.03 13.04 -1.97
N SER A 7 9.00 13.54 -2.73
CA SER A 7 10.05 12.73 -3.37
C SER A 7 11.27 13.61 -3.66
N SER A 8 12.36 13.01 -4.15
CA SER A 8 13.51 13.77 -4.68
C SER A 8 13.14 14.72 -5.83
N TYR A 9 12.04 14.46 -6.52
CA TYR A 9 11.53 15.29 -7.64
C TYR A 9 10.44 16.29 -7.21
N LYS A 10 9.87 16.11 -6.01
CA LYS A 10 8.85 16.98 -5.43
C LYS A 10 9.17 17.17 -3.93
N PRO A 11 10.16 18.02 -3.60
CA PRO A 11 10.51 18.27 -2.21
C PRO A 11 9.36 18.96 -1.47
N VAL A 12 9.32 18.78 -0.15
CA VAL A 12 8.34 19.39 0.76
C VAL A 12 9.08 20.18 1.83
N GLN A 13 8.67 21.43 2.05
CA GLN A 13 9.14 22.26 3.16
C GLN A 13 8.30 21.93 4.39
N HIS A 14 8.82 21.09 5.27
CA HIS A 14 8.06 20.53 6.40
C HIS A 14 7.69 21.59 7.45
N GLU A 15 8.52 22.62 7.58
CA GLU A 15 8.33 23.73 8.52
C GLU A 15 7.12 24.59 8.17
N THR A 16 6.79 24.74 6.88
CA THR A 16 5.67 25.57 6.40
C THR A 16 4.46 24.75 5.97
N LEU A 17 4.61 23.43 5.79
CA LEU A 17 3.60 22.53 5.23
C LEU A 17 2.20 22.70 5.83
N LEU A 18 2.09 22.82 7.16
CA LEU A 18 0.78 22.96 7.82
C LEU A 18 0.08 24.27 7.42
N ALA A 19 0.82 25.38 7.44
CA ALA A 19 0.31 26.68 7.04
C ALA A 19 -0.05 26.70 5.55
N ASP A 20 0.81 26.12 4.71
CA ASP A 20 0.57 25.99 3.26
C ASP A 20 -0.69 25.17 2.97
N CYS A 21 -0.93 24.10 3.72
CA CYS A 21 -2.14 23.28 3.64
C CYS A 21 -3.40 24.08 4.04
N ILE A 22 -3.36 24.80 5.17
CA ILE A 22 -4.49 25.61 5.64
C ILE A 22 -4.81 26.71 4.63
N GLN A 23 -3.80 27.42 4.13
CA GLN A 23 -3.99 28.43 3.11
C GLN A 23 -4.58 27.82 1.82
N SER A 24 -4.13 26.62 1.44
CA SER A 24 -4.68 25.90 0.28
C SER A 24 -6.15 25.48 0.47
N LEU A 25 -6.56 25.14 1.70
CA LEU A 25 -7.97 24.86 2.01
C LEU A 25 -8.84 26.10 1.75
N VAL A 26 -8.38 27.29 2.18
CA VAL A 26 -9.08 28.55 1.89
C VAL A 26 -9.09 28.84 0.38
N ASN A 27 -7.94 28.71 -0.29
CA ASN A 27 -7.82 28.94 -1.73
C ASN A 27 -8.72 28.02 -2.57
N THR A 28 -9.08 26.84 -2.05
CA THR A 28 -9.93 25.85 -2.72
C THR A 28 -11.38 25.89 -2.23
N ASN A 29 -11.75 26.86 -1.39
CA ASN A 29 -13.08 26.99 -0.75
C ASN A 29 -13.49 25.73 0.04
N LEU A 30 -12.50 25.03 0.61
CA LEU A 30 -12.73 23.94 1.57
C LEU A 30 -12.80 24.45 3.02
N LEU A 31 -12.27 25.65 3.27
CA LEU A 31 -12.47 26.41 4.49
C LEU A 31 -12.76 27.87 4.15
N GLU A 32 -13.59 28.53 4.95
CA GLU A 32 -13.73 30.00 4.91
C GLU A 32 -12.63 30.66 5.76
N PRO A 33 -12.20 31.90 5.47
CA PRO A 33 -11.14 32.58 6.22
C PRO A 33 -11.43 32.75 7.72
N GLU A 34 -12.70 32.85 8.10
CA GLU A 34 -13.14 33.06 9.49
C GLU A 34 -13.39 31.76 10.26
N GLU A 35 -13.21 30.58 9.64
CA GLU A 35 -13.45 29.32 10.31
C GLU A 35 -12.42 29.02 11.42
N GLU A 36 -12.93 28.48 12.54
CA GLU A 36 -12.12 28.17 13.72
C GLU A 36 -11.48 26.78 13.63
N ILE A 37 -10.16 26.75 13.44
CA ILE A 37 -9.38 25.50 13.47
C ILE A 37 -9.07 25.13 14.92
N VAL A 38 -9.80 24.15 15.46
CA VAL A 38 -9.67 23.69 16.85
C VAL A 38 -8.66 22.55 17.05
N SER A 39 -8.17 21.92 15.97
CA SER A 39 -7.18 20.84 16.04
C SER A 39 -6.38 20.74 14.75
N THR A 40 -5.09 20.43 14.87
CA THR A 40 -4.20 20.17 13.75
C THR A 40 -3.40 18.89 13.99
N TYR A 41 -3.01 18.23 12.90
CA TYR A 41 -2.19 17.02 12.94
C TYR A 41 -1.32 16.94 11.70
N VAL A 42 -0.03 16.64 11.91
CA VAL A 42 0.93 16.41 10.83
C VAL A 42 1.72 15.16 11.16
N ARG A 43 1.80 14.23 10.20
CA ARG A 43 2.68 13.07 10.28
C ARG A 43 3.28 12.78 8.93
N ARG A 44 4.60 12.61 8.92
CA ARG A 44 5.33 12.12 7.76
C ARG A 44 5.41 10.61 7.79
N PHE A 45 5.10 9.99 6.66
CA PHE A 45 5.37 8.57 6.41
C PHE A 45 6.43 8.49 5.32
N ASP A 46 7.60 7.97 5.68
CA ASP A 46 8.73 7.89 4.75
C ASP A 46 8.40 7.04 3.52
N HIS A 47 7.85 5.85 3.76
CA HIS A 47 7.33 4.98 2.71
C HIS A 47 5.82 5.20 2.58
N GLY A 48 5.45 6.16 1.72
CA GLY A 48 4.06 6.51 1.44
C GLY A 48 3.45 5.67 0.32
N TYR A 49 4.02 5.75 -0.89
CA TYR A 49 3.48 5.10 -2.07
C TYR A 49 4.51 4.24 -2.80
N PRO A 50 4.19 2.98 -3.11
CA PRO A 50 5.00 2.15 -4.01
C PRO A 50 4.81 2.62 -5.46
N THR A 51 5.69 3.50 -5.95
CA THR A 51 5.57 4.08 -7.30
C THR A 51 5.65 2.99 -8.39
N PRO A 52 4.70 2.91 -9.34
CA PRO A 52 4.75 1.96 -10.45
C PRO A 52 5.66 2.47 -11.57
N SER A 53 6.96 2.56 -11.31
CA SER A 53 7.95 2.98 -12.33
C SER A 53 8.09 1.94 -13.45
N LEU A 54 8.68 2.33 -14.57
CA LEU A 54 8.93 1.43 -15.70
C LEU A 54 9.83 0.25 -15.30
N GLU A 55 10.77 0.50 -14.39
CA GLU A 55 11.78 -0.44 -13.91
C GLU A 55 11.25 -1.37 -12.81
N ARG A 56 10.10 -1.04 -12.21
CA ARG A 56 9.51 -1.78 -11.08
C ARG A 56 9.47 -3.28 -11.34
N ASN A 57 8.93 -3.69 -12.49
CA ASN A 57 8.77 -5.11 -12.81
C ASN A 57 10.09 -5.85 -12.94
N GLY A 58 11.10 -5.20 -13.53
CA GLY A 58 12.44 -5.79 -13.64
C GLY A 58 13.04 -6.06 -12.26
N ALA A 59 13.01 -5.06 -11.38
CA ALA A 59 13.53 -5.21 -10.02
C ALA A 59 12.80 -6.30 -9.21
N LEU A 60 11.46 -6.36 -9.29
CA LEU A 60 10.67 -7.36 -8.56
C LEU A 60 10.86 -8.77 -9.10
N ALA A 61 11.06 -8.94 -10.42
CA ALA A 61 11.31 -10.23 -11.05
C ALA A 61 12.64 -10.86 -10.62
N GLU A 62 13.60 -10.06 -10.13
CA GLU A 62 14.85 -10.54 -9.54
C GLU A 62 14.71 -10.76 -8.03
N ALA A 63 14.20 -9.76 -7.32
CA ALA A 63 14.19 -9.76 -5.86
C ALA A 63 13.22 -10.79 -5.25
N LEU A 64 11.99 -10.90 -5.77
CA LEU A 64 10.98 -11.80 -5.18
C LEU A 64 11.35 -13.28 -5.33
N PRO A 65 11.79 -13.78 -6.51
CA PRO A 65 12.24 -15.17 -6.62
C PRO A 65 13.50 -15.46 -5.80
N TYR A 66 14.44 -14.51 -5.71
CA TYR A 66 15.62 -14.66 -4.85
C TYR A 66 15.25 -14.87 -3.38
N LEU A 67 14.31 -14.09 -2.85
CA LEU A 67 13.82 -14.22 -1.48
C LEU A 67 13.01 -15.51 -1.29
N GLN A 68 12.17 -15.86 -2.27
CA GLN A 68 11.39 -17.09 -2.23
C GLN A 68 12.29 -18.33 -2.22
N GLY A 69 13.42 -18.32 -2.95
CA GLY A 69 14.44 -19.37 -2.89
C GLY A 69 15.15 -19.51 -1.53
N LYS A 70 14.81 -18.65 -0.56
CA LYS A 70 15.26 -18.68 0.84
C LYS A 70 14.09 -18.85 1.81
N ASP A 71 12.95 -19.34 1.34
CA ASP A 71 11.71 -19.50 2.10
C ASP A 71 11.16 -18.18 2.68
N ILE A 72 11.43 -17.04 2.00
CA ILE A 72 10.91 -15.72 2.38
C ILE A 72 9.88 -15.26 1.35
N LEU A 73 8.60 -15.28 1.73
CA LEU A 73 7.52 -14.66 0.95
C LEU A 73 7.38 -13.17 1.33
N SER A 74 8.14 -12.30 0.67
CA SER A 74 7.99 -10.85 0.82
C SER A 74 6.71 -10.37 0.15
N ARG A 75 5.75 -9.87 0.94
CA ARG A 75 4.38 -9.53 0.49
C ARG A 75 3.88 -8.22 1.10
N GLY A 76 2.85 -7.64 0.47
CA GLY A 76 2.21 -6.42 0.95
C GLY A 76 2.80 -5.14 0.35
N ARG A 77 2.27 -3.98 0.81
CA ARG A 77 2.37 -2.68 0.10
C ARG A 77 3.80 -2.30 -0.30
N PHE A 78 4.77 -2.61 0.55
CA PHE A 78 6.19 -2.40 0.28
C PHE A 78 7.01 -3.70 0.22
N GLY A 79 6.39 -4.86 0.49
CA GLY A 79 7.06 -6.15 0.40
C GLY A 79 7.11 -6.68 -1.04
N ALA A 80 5.95 -6.75 -1.69
CA ALA A 80 5.82 -7.04 -3.13
C ALA A 80 5.42 -5.81 -3.94
N TRP A 81 5.52 -4.63 -3.33
CA TRP A 81 5.14 -3.36 -3.97
C TRP A 81 3.64 -3.32 -4.39
N ASN A 82 2.77 -4.08 -3.68
CA ASN A 82 1.36 -4.30 -4.04
C ASN A 82 0.50 -4.71 -2.81
N PHE A 83 -0.83 -4.71 -2.90
CA PHE A 83 -1.75 -4.70 -1.74
C PHE A 83 -2.33 -6.09 -1.36
N ILE A 84 -2.60 -6.28 -0.05
CA ILE A 84 -3.42 -7.37 0.56
C ILE A 84 -3.06 -8.79 0.07
N GLN A 85 -1.90 -9.30 0.48
CA GLN A 85 -1.39 -10.61 -0.01
C GLN A 85 -1.13 -11.65 1.09
N GLY A 86 -1.23 -11.26 2.36
CA GLY A 86 -0.79 -12.13 3.46
C GLY A 86 -1.60 -13.43 3.59
N VAL A 87 -2.89 -13.40 3.27
CA VAL A 87 -3.76 -14.58 3.35
C VAL A 87 -3.33 -15.64 2.33
N GLU A 88 -3.16 -15.25 1.08
CA GLU A 88 -2.75 -16.15 0.00
C GLU A 88 -1.33 -16.67 0.19
N ALA A 89 -0.42 -15.86 0.75
CA ALA A 89 0.93 -16.30 1.09
C ALA A 89 0.91 -17.43 2.12
N VAL A 90 0.07 -17.32 3.16
CA VAL A 90 -0.09 -18.40 4.15
C VAL A 90 -0.73 -19.64 3.53
N ASP A 91 -1.69 -19.49 2.61
CA ASP A 91 -2.28 -20.63 1.90
C ASP A 91 -1.32 -21.34 0.98
N ASN A 92 -0.45 -20.58 0.31
CA ASN A 92 0.60 -21.12 -0.52
C ASN A 92 1.52 -22.01 0.32
N ILE A 93 1.96 -21.52 1.49
CA ILE A 93 2.79 -22.27 2.42
C ILE A 93 2.10 -23.54 2.91
N ILE A 94 0.83 -23.45 3.32
CA ILE A 94 0.14 -24.56 3.99
C ILE A 94 -0.42 -25.60 3.00
N SER A 95 -0.97 -25.15 1.88
CA SER A 95 -1.79 -25.96 0.97
C SER A 95 -1.34 -25.95 -0.48
N GLY A 96 -0.29 -25.18 -0.83
CA GLY A 96 0.15 -25.01 -2.20
C GLY A 96 -0.82 -24.18 -3.06
N ALA A 97 -1.71 -23.40 -2.44
CA ALA A 97 -2.63 -22.53 -3.17
C ALA A 97 -1.87 -21.48 -4.00
N VAL A 98 -2.45 -21.08 -5.12
CA VAL A 98 -1.89 -20.06 -6.01
C VAL A 98 -2.06 -18.67 -5.38
N GLU A 99 -1.00 -17.87 -5.38
CA GLU A 99 -1.05 -16.46 -4.98
C GLU A 99 -1.53 -15.59 -6.16
N LEU A 100 -2.85 -15.51 -6.32
CA LEU A 100 -3.51 -14.78 -7.41
C LEU A 100 -3.33 -13.26 -7.28
N THR A 101 -3.39 -12.71 -6.07
CA THR A 101 -3.36 -11.26 -5.84
C THR A 101 -2.00 -10.65 -6.17
N VAL A 102 -0.90 -11.36 -5.93
CA VAL A 102 0.44 -10.85 -6.24
C VAL A 102 0.78 -10.98 -7.72
N ASN A 103 0.34 -12.05 -8.39
CA ASN A 103 0.76 -12.38 -9.76
C ASN A 103 -0.27 -11.97 -10.84
N ASN A 104 -1.54 -11.86 -10.49
CA ASN A 104 -2.64 -11.64 -11.43
C ASN A 104 -3.59 -10.53 -10.95
N PRO A 105 -3.11 -9.27 -10.82
CA PRO A 105 -3.91 -8.16 -10.33
C PRO A 105 -5.20 -7.96 -11.15
N ASP A 106 -5.13 -8.08 -12.47
CA ASP A 106 -6.32 -7.92 -13.33
C ASP A 106 -7.38 -8.99 -13.06
N PHE A 107 -6.96 -10.23 -12.80
CA PHE A 107 -7.89 -11.33 -12.49
C PHE A 107 -8.64 -11.06 -11.18
N VAL A 108 -7.92 -10.68 -10.12
CA VAL A 108 -8.53 -10.47 -8.81
C VAL A 108 -9.37 -9.18 -8.74
N ASN A 109 -8.99 -8.14 -9.50
CA ASN A 109 -9.67 -6.84 -9.47
C ASN A 109 -10.93 -6.78 -10.34
N THR A 110 -11.08 -7.67 -11.33
CA THR A 110 -12.24 -7.69 -12.25
C THR A 110 -13.37 -8.61 -11.79
N ARG A 111 -13.24 -9.23 -10.62
CA ARG A 111 -14.22 -10.18 -10.07
C ARG A 111 -14.42 -10.01 -8.57
N SER A 112 -15.52 -10.57 -8.07
CA SER A 112 -15.68 -10.79 -6.63
C SER A 112 -15.10 -12.15 -6.27
N ASN A 113 -14.02 -12.17 -5.49
CA ASN A 113 -13.37 -13.38 -5.00
C ASN A 113 -14.12 -13.86 -3.74
N THR A 114 -15.04 -14.82 -3.91
CA THR A 114 -15.95 -15.26 -2.85
C THR A 114 -15.68 -16.69 -2.38
N GLU A 115 -14.74 -17.40 -2.99
CA GLU A 115 -14.48 -18.82 -2.77
C GLU A 115 -13.95 -19.07 -1.36
N ARG A 116 -12.92 -18.31 -0.95
CA ARG A 116 -12.29 -18.45 0.37
C ARG A 116 -13.12 -17.75 1.44
N ARG A 117 -13.48 -18.47 2.50
CA ARG A 117 -14.23 -17.92 3.65
C ARG A 117 -13.55 -18.27 4.98
N LEU A 118 -13.68 -17.39 5.98
CA LEU A 118 -13.11 -17.57 7.31
C LEU A 118 -13.56 -18.89 7.96
N THR A 119 -14.83 -19.28 7.78
CA THR A 119 -15.41 -20.50 8.37
C THR A 119 -14.90 -21.80 7.75
N GLN A 120 -14.26 -21.75 6.58
CA GLN A 120 -13.73 -22.92 5.89
C GLN A 120 -12.32 -23.27 6.35
N PHE A 121 -11.66 -22.40 7.12
CA PHE A 121 -10.33 -22.68 7.65
C PHE A 121 -10.41 -23.71 8.78
N LYS A 122 -10.35 -24.99 8.41
CA LYS A 122 -10.07 -26.08 9.35
C LYS A 122 -8.56 -26.06 9.59
N GLY A 123 -8.14 -25.49 10.73
CA GLY A 123 -6.73 -25.43 11.09
C GLY A 123 -6.02 -26.76 10.85
N VAL A 124 -4.77 -26.69 10.40
CA VAL A 124 -3.90 -27.85 10.23
C VAL A 124 -3.90 -28.62 11.55
N ARG A 125 -4.49 -29.82 11.57
CA ARG A 125 -4.29 -30.74 12.70
C ARG A 125 -2.79 -31.01 12.74
N LYS A 126 -2.17 -30.69 13.88
CA LYS A 126 -0.83 -31.20 14.21
C LYS A 126 -0.80 -32.72 14.10
#